data_AF-A0A1W1VYA8-F1
#
_entry.id   AF-A0A1W1VYA8-F1
#
_cell.length_a   1.000
_cell.length_b   1.000
_cell.length_c   1.000
_cell.angle_alpha   90.00
_cell.angle_beta   90.00
_cell.angle_gamma   90.00
#
_symmetry.space_group_name_H-M   'P 1'
#
loop_
_entity.id
_entity.type
_entity.pdbx_description
1 polymer ?
#
loop_
_entity_poly.entity_id
_entity_poly.type
_entity_poly.pdbx_seq_one_letter_code
_entity_poly.pdbx_strand_id
1 'polypeptide(L)'
;MTKDKRLLTPAEKRKIKRILKRALSRRGEIVFAYLHGSFLLPVPCGDVDIAVYVEESALKVRVWEYEASLSGALEPLVGMPIDVLVLNHASVALRYHATRGDVLVSKDELARYTFLEETWREYFDCQPLFRAFFHDLLF
;
A
#
# COMPACT_ATOMS: atom_id res chain seq x y z
N MET A 1 1.84 6.36 20.76
CA MET A 1 2.42 5.03 21.06
C MET A 1 3.55 4.80 20.09
N THR A 2 4.77 4.66 20.59
CA THR A 2 5.98 4.48 19.76
C THR A 2 5.86 3.14 19.04
N LYS A 3 5.83 3.14 17.70
CA LYS A 3 5.86 1.90 16.90
C LYS A 3 7.19 1.19 17.21
N ASP A 4 7.13 0.07 17.93
CA ASP A 4 8.31 -0.74 18.25
C ASP A 4 8.87 -1.34 16.95
N LYS A 5 9.99 -0.80 16.49
CA LYS A 5 10.62 -1.25 15.24
C LYS A 5 11.27 -2.62 15.46
N ARG A 6 10.93 -3.59 14.62
CA ARG A 6 11.48 -4.95 14.67
C ARG A 6 12.27 -5.26 13.42
N LEU A 7 13.44 -5.89 13.60
CA LEU A 7 14.17 -6.46 12.48
C LEU A 7 13.61 -7.85 12.19
N LEU A 8 12.89 -7.98 11.08
CA LEU A 8 12.26 -9.23 10.67
C LEU A 8 13.18 -10.06 9.78
N THR A 9 13.31 -11.34 10.10
CA THR A 9 14.00 -12.32 9.26
C THR A 9 13.27 -12.53 7.93
N PRO A 10 13.95 -12.99 6.87
CA PRO A 10 13.30 -13.35 5.60
C PRO A 10 12.20 -14.41 5.75
N ALA A 11 12.30 -15.30 6.73
CA ALA A 11 11.28 -16.30 7.02
C ALA A 11 10.00 -15.67 7.60
N GLU A 12 10.14 -14.74 8.54
CA GLU A 12 9.01 -13.99 9.11
C GLU A 12 8.34 -13.11 8.07
N LYS A 13 9.11 -12.39 7.24
CA LYS A 13 8.55 -11.59 6.14
C LYS A 13 7.75 -12.44 5.17
N ARG A 14 8.25 -13.63 4.80
CA ARG A 14 7.51 -14.58 3.95
C ARG A 14 6.22 -15.07 4.62
N LYS A 15 6.26 -15.36 5.93
CA LYS A 15 5.07 -15.77 6.70
C LYS A 15 4.00 -14.67 6.67
N ILE A 16 4.37 -13.43 6.96
CA ILE A 16 3.47 -12.27 6.95
C ILE A 16 2.89 -12.06 5.54
N LYS A 17 3.72 -12.01 4.49
CA LYS A 17 3.27 -11.90 3.09
C LYS A 17 2.22 -12.95 2.74
N ARG A 18 2.42 -14.20 3.16
CA ARG A 18 1.47 -15.30 2.90
C ARG A 18 0.14 -15.11 3.64
N ILE A 19 0.17 -14.65 4.90
CA ILE A 19 -1.04 -14.38 5.68
C ILE A 19 -1.84 -13.26 5.02
N LEU A 20 -1.17 -12.14 4.71
CA LEU A 20 -1.79 -10.97 4.07
C LEU A 20 -2.38 -11.32 2.70
N LYS A 21 -1.61 -12.02 1.86
CA LYS A 21 -2.11 -12.52 0.57
C LYS A 21 -3.41 -13.30 0.74
N ARG A 22 -3.45 -14.26 1.67
CA ARG A 22 -4.65 -15.07 1.91
C ARG A 22 -5.83 -14.24 2.42
N ALA A 23 -5.59 -13.29 3.32
CA ALA A 23 -6.64 -12.44 3.89
C ALA A 23 -7.23 -11.49 2.82
N LEU A 24 -6.37 -10.84 2.05
CA LEU A 24 -6.75 -9.90 0.98
C LEU A 24 -7.44 -10.62 -0.19
N SER A 25 -7.01 -11.82 -0.58
CA SER A 25 -7.65 -12.55 -1.70
C SER A 25 -9.09 -12.95 -1.41
N ARG A 26 -9.49 -13.08 -0.13
CA ARG A 26 -10.86 -13.45 0.27
C ARG A 26 -11.86 -12.29 0.23
N ARG A 27 -11.36 -11.07 0.18
CA ARG A 27 -12.16 -9.84 0.18
C ARG A 27 -12.59 -9.53 -1.25
N GLY A 28 -13.85 -9.77 -1.59
CA GLY A 28 -14.38 -9.66 -2.95
C GLY A 28 -14.10 -8.30 -3.58
N GLU A 29 -14.22 -7.24 -2.78
CA GLU A 29 -14.11 -5.84 -3.18
C GLU A 29 -12.70 -5.40 -3.60
N ILE A 30 -11.64 -6.11 -3.18
CA ILE A 30 -10.27 -5.73 -3.49
C ILE A 30 -9.91 -6.25 -4.88
N VAL A 31 -9.62 -5.34 -5.82
CA VAL A 31 -9.21 -5.68 -7.19
C VAL A 31 -7.74 -6.09 -7.22
N PHE A 32 -6.88 -5.26 -6.62
CA PHE A 32 -5.46 -5.56 -6.45
C PHE A 32 -4.88 -4.88 -5.20
N ALA A 33 -3.76 -5.41 -4.73
CA ALA A 33 -3.09 -4.93 -3.52
C ALA A 33 -1.56 -5.05 -3.63
N TYR A 34 -0.88 -4.06 -3.09
CA TYR A 34 0.57 -3.94 -3.02
C TYR A 34 1.02 -3.91 -1.56
N LEU A 35 2.13 -4.58 -1.29
CA LEU A 35 2.94 -4.39 -0.09
C LEU A 35 4.02 -3.38 -0.44
N HIS A 36 4.19 -2.34 0.36
CA HIS A 36 5.20 -1.31 0.11
C HIS A 36 5.93 -0.87 1.38
N GLY A 37 6.68 0.23 1.27
CA GLY A 37 7.34 0.86 2.40
C GLY A 37 8.50 0.06 2.98
N SER A 38 8.79 0.32 4.26
CA SER A 38 10.02 -0.15 4.93
C SER A 38 10.07 -1.68 5.08
N PHE A 39 8.91 -2.33 5.08
CA PHE A 39 8.78 -3.78 5.21
C PHE A 39 9.51 -4.55 4.10
N LEU A 40 9.67 -3.97 2.91
CA LEU A 40 10.39 -4.60 1.80
C LEU A 40 11.93 -4.53 1.95
N LEU A 41 12.43 -3.61 2.76
CA LEU A 41 13.86 -3.34 2.91
C LEU A 41 14.48 -4.17 4.06
N PRO A 42 15.78 -4.49 4.03
CA PRO A 42 16.47 -5.22 5.11
C PRO A 42 16.78 -4.30 6.31
N VAL A 43 15.78 -3.57 6.80
CA VAL A 43 15.87 -2.62 7.92
C VAL A 43 14.75 -2.90 8.94
N PRO A 44 14.87 -2.41 10.19
CA PRO A 44 13.78 -2.48 11.16
C PRO A 44 12.53 -1.76 10.66
N CYS A 45 11.38 -2.44 10.68
CA CYS A 45 10.07 -1.88 10.33
C CYS A 45 9.16 -1.86 11.57
N GLY A 46 8.33 -0.82 11.71
CA GLY A 46 7.37 -0.69 12.82
C GLY A 46 5.95 -1.13 12.46
N ASP A 47 5.69 -1.29 11.18
CA ASP A 47 4.39 -1.45 10.54
C ASP A 47 4.54 -2.21 9.21
N VAL A 48 3.41 -2.70 8.69
CA VAL A 48 3.30 -3.18 7.31
C VAL A 48 2.47 -2.19 6.52
N ASP A 49 3.06 -1.58 5.50
CA ASP A 49 2.33 -0.69 4.60
C ASP A 49 1.67 -1.49 3.46
N ILE A 50 0.35 -1.37 3.34
CA ILE A 50 -0.43 -2.06 2.31
C ILE A 50 -1.24 -1.04 1.53
N ALA A 51 -1.10 -1.04 0.20
CA ALA A 51 -1.95 -0.27 -0.68
C ALA A 51 -2.97 -1.17 -1.36
N VAL A 52 -4.22 -0.75 -1.42
CA VAL A 52 -5.32 -1.51 -2.03
C VAL A 52 -6.07 -0.66 -3.03
N TYR A 53 -6.41 -1.25 -4.17
CA TYR A 53 -7.40 -0.71 -5.09
C TYR A 53 -8.67 -1.54 -4.97
N VAL A 54 -9.80 -0.87 -4.75
CA VAL A 54 -11.07 -1.51 -4.44
C VAL A 54 -12.14 -1.09 -5.43
N GLU A 55 -13.17 -1.91 -5.58
CA GLU A 55 -14.35 -1.52 -6.35
C GLU A 55 -15.03 -0.29 -5.73
N GLU A 56 -15.42 0.68 -6.54
CA GLU A 56 -16.04 1.94 -6.09
C GLU A 56 -17.31 1.68 -5.25
N SER A 57 -18.02 0.59 -5.53
CA SER A 57 -19.21 0.16 -4.80
C SER A 57 -18.94 -0.17 -3.32
N ALA A 58 -17.69 -0.47 -2.96
CA ALA A 58 -17.25 -0.73 -1.59
C ALA A 58 -16.85 0.55 -0.84
N LEU A 59 -16.62 1.66 -1.54
CA LEU A 59 -16.30 2.97 -0.97
C LEU A 59 -17.56 3.81 -0.69
N LYS A 60 -18.67 3.15 -0.31
CA LYS A 60 -19.90 3.83 0.14
C LYS A 60 -19.73 4.60 1.45
N VAL A 61 -18.68 4.27 2.20
CA VAL A 61 -18.21 4.97 3.41
C VAL A 61 -17.05 5.90 3.07
N ARG A 62 -16.65 6.75 4.02
CA ARG A 62 -15.44 7.56 3.82
C ARG A 62 -14.22 6.65 3.69
N VAL A 63 -13.28 7.01 2.81
CA VAL A 63 -12.07 6.22 2.51
C VAL A 63 -11.31 5.80 3.78
N TRP A 64 -11.12 6.73 4.72
CA TRP A 64 -10.42 6.46 5.98
C TRP A 64 -11.13 5.44 6.88
N GLU A 65 -12.46 5.31 6.79
CA GLU A 65 -13.21 4.29 7.54
C GLU A 65 -12.92 2.90 6.97
N TYR A 66 -12.81 2.79 5.65
CA TYR A 66 -12.40 1.54 4.99
C TYR A 66 -10.95 1.18 5.34
N GLU A 67 -10.03 2.15 5.28
CA GLU A 67 -8.63 1.97 5.68
C GLU A 67 -8.52 1.47 7.13
N ALA A 68 -9.16 2.15 8.07
CA ALA A 68 -9.15 1.78 9.48
C ALA A 68 -9.78 0.39 9.73
N SER A 69 -10.90 0.10 9.08
CA SER A 69 -11.57 -1.20 9.18
C SER A 69 -10.69 -2.34 8.64
N LEU A 70 -10.04 -2.11 7.49
CA LEU A 70 -9.15 -3.10 6.89
C LEU A 70 -7.88 -3.31 7.73
N SER A 71 -7.26 -2.23 8.21
CA SER A 71 -6.13 -2.29 9.16
C SER A 71 -6.50 -3.12 10.38
N GLY A 72 -7.58 -2.76 11.09
CA GLY A 72 -8.01 -3.46 12.31
C GLY A 72 -8.35 -4.94 12.09
N ALA A 73 -8.77 -5.32 10.88
CA ALA A 73 -9.01 -6.72 10.54
C ALA A 73 -7.74 -7.51 10.22
N LEU A 74 -6.69 -6.85 9.72
CA LEU A 74 -5.44 -7.50 9.30
C LEU A 74 -4.39 -7.54 10.42
N GLU A 75 -4.34 -6.53 11.29
CA GLU A 75 -3.36 -6.42 12.38
C GLU A 75 -3.32 -7.66 13.29
N PRO A 76 -4.45 -8.22 13.77
CA PRO A 76 -4.44 -9.41 14.63
C PRO A 76 -3.89 -10.65 13.92
N LEU A 77 -3.96 -10.70 12.58
CA LEU A 77 -3.50 -11.85 11.80
C LEU A 77 -1.97 -11.90 11.69
N VAL A 78 -1.31 -10.74 11.71
CA VAL A 78 0.14 -10.63 11.56
C VAL A 78 0.86 -10.32 12.88
N GLY A 79 0.16 -9.75 13.87
CA GLY A 79 0.74 -9.36 15.17
C GLY A 79 1.62 -8.11 15.10
N MET A 80 1.35 -7.22 14.15
CA MET A 80 2.09 -5.98 13.89
C MET A 80 1.12 -4.92 13.34
N PRO A 81 1.32 -3.62 13.60
CA PRO A 81 0.51 -2.55 13.02
C PRO A 81 0.49 -2.60 11.49
N ILE A 82 -0.65 -2.25 10.90
CA ILE A 82 -0.82 -2.20 9.45
C ILE A 82 -1.37 -0.84 9.06
N ASP A 83 -0.63 -0.16 8.19
CA ASP A 83 -1.06 1.10 7.61
C ASP A 83 -1.62 0.79 6.21
N VAL A 84 -2.94 0.97 6.04
CA VAL A 84 -3.64 0.74 4.77
C VAL A 84 -3.80 2.07 4.03
N LEU A 85 -3.48 2.05 2.74
CA LEU A 85 -3.69 3.13 1.79
C LEU A 85 -4.68 2.69 0.69
N VAL A 86 -5.79 3.40 0.51
CA VAL A 86 -6.69 3.17 -0.62
C VAL A 86 -6.22 3.96 -1.84
N LEU A 87 -5.90 3.25 -2.92
CA LEU A 87 -5.33 3.79 -4.15
C LEU A 87 -6.33 4.61 -4.99
N ASN A 88 -7.64 4.33 -4.88
CA ASN A 88 -8.69 4.97 -5.68
C ASN A 88 -8.65 6.51 -5.63
N HIS A 89 -8.32 7.08 -4.46
CA HIS A 89 -8.30 8.53 -4.23
C HIS A 89 -6.96 9.05 -3.69
N ALA A 90 -5.92 8.22 -3.71
CA ALA A 90 -4.59 8.61 -3.26
C ALA A 90 -3.93 9.60 -4.22
N SER A 91 -3.09 10.48 -3.69
CA SER A 91 -2.28 11.39 -4.51
C SER A 91 -1.37 10.60 -5.46
N VAL A 92 -1.03 11.18 -6.60
CA VAL A 92 -0.18 10.52 -7.61
C VAL A 92 1.17 10.05 -7.04
N ALA A 93 1.75 10.82 -6.11
CA ALA A 93 2.99 10.45 -5.44
C ALA A 93 2.80 9.17 -4.59
N LEU A 94 1.73 9.09 -3.80
CA LEU A 94 1.43 7.91 -2.99
C LEU A 94 1.14 6.69 -3.88
N ARG A 95 0.32 6.86 -4.93
CA ARG A 95 0.02 5.80 -5.90
C ARG A 95 1.30 5.27 -6.54
N TYR A 96 2.19 6.15 -7.02
CA TYR A 96 3.46 5.77 -7.63
C TYR A 96 4.35 5.01 -6.64
N HIS A 97 4.59 5.56 -5.44
CA HIS A 97 5.46 4.92 -4.47
C HIS A 97 4.92 3.57 -3.95
N ALA A 98 3.60 3.46 -3.76
CA ALA A 98 2.97 2.21 -3.37
C ALA A 98 3.07 1.13 -4.45
N THR A 99 2.82 1.49 -5.72
CA THR A 99 2.83 0.55 -6.85
C THR A 99 4.23 0.10 -7.28
N ARG A 100 5.30 0.74 -6.77
CA ARG A 100 6.68 0.23 -6.84
C ARG A 100 6.95 -0.95 -5.91
N GLY A 101 6.02 -1.27 -5.02
CA GLY A 101 6.13 -2.38 -4.08
C GLY A 101 5.85 -3.75 -4.70
N ASP A 102 5.72 -4.76 -3.83
CA ASP A 102 5.43 -6.13 -4.22
C ASP A 102 3.92 -6.35 -4.36
N VAL A 103 3.48 -6.95 -5.46
CA VAL A 103 2.08 -7.35 -5.63
C VAL A 103 1.74 -8.50 -4.66
N LEU A 104 0.76 -8.28 -3.78
CA LEU A 104 0.21 -9.32 -2.91
C LEU A 104 -0.93 -10.07 -3.61
N VAL A 105 -1.85 -9.32 -4.20
CA VAL A 105 -3.07 -9.81 -4.86
C VAL A 105 -3.30 -8.99 -6.12
N SER A 106 -3.72 -9.66 -7.18
CA SER A 106 -4.27 -9.02 -8.36
C SER A 106 -5.30 -9.96 -8.96
N LYS A 107 -6.56 -9.53 -8.99
CA LYS A 107 -7.68 -10.29 -9.54
C LYS A 107 -8.00 -9.88 -10.97
N ASP A 108 -7.71 -8.63 -11.30
CA ASP A 108 -7.83 -8.08 -12.63
C ASP A 108 -6.50 -7.40 -13.00
N GLU A 109 -5.70 -8.14 -13.78
CA GLU A 109 -4.40 -7.68 -14.26
C GLU A 109 -4.54 -6.50 -15.24
N LEU A 110 -5.58 -6.49 -16.07
CA LEU A 110 -5.79 -5.41 -17.03
C LEU A 110 -6.07 -4.10 -16.28
N ALA A 111 -7.01 -4.12 -15.33
CA ALA A 111 -7.29 -2.96 -14.49
C ALA A 111 -6.05 -2.47 -13.74
N ARG A 112 -5.24 -3.40 -13.20
CA ARG A 112 -3.98 -3.07 -12.50
C ARG A 112 -2.97 -2.41 -13.43
N TYR A 113 -2.78 -2.93 -14.63
CA TYR A 113 -1.84 -2.36 -15.60
C TYR A 113 -2.29 -1.01 -16.14
N THR A 114 -3.57 -0.83 -16.46
CA THR A 114 -4.12 0.48 -16.84
C THR A 114 -3.87 1.52 -15.74
N PHE A 115 -4.17 1.17 -14.48
CA PHE A 115 -3.92 2.05 -13.34
C PHE A 115 -2.42 2.40 -13.17
N LEU A 116 -1.53 1.42 -13.35
CA LEU A 116 -0.07 1.62 -13.28
C LEU A 116 0.40 2.60 -14.36
N GLU A 117 0.01 2.36 -15.62
CA GLU A 117 0.41 3.20 -16.75
C GLU A 117 -0.02 4.65 -16.56
N GLU A 118 -1.29 4.86 -16.19
CA GLU A 118 -1.83 6.18 -15.91
C GLU A 118 -1.10 6.87 -14.76
N THR A 119 -0.94 6.16 -13.63
CA THR A 119 -0.27 6.69 -12.43
C THR A 119 1.18 7.07 -12.71
N TRP A 120 1.92 6.22 -13.43
CA TRP A 120 3.35 6.44 -13.65
C TRP A 120 3.58 7.58 -14.64
N ARG A 121 2.77 7.67 -15.71
CA ARG A 121 2.79 8.81 -16.62
C ARG A 121 2.52 10.12 -15.87
N GLU A 122 1.43 10.18 -15.11
CA GLU A 122 1.05 11.38 -14.33
C GLU A 122 2.13 11.75 -13.31
N TYR A 123 2.75 10.76 -12.66
CA TYR A 123 3.85 11.00 -11.72
C TYR A 123 5.06 11.61 -12.40
N PHE A 124 5.47 11.08 -13.55
CA PHE A 124 6.65 11.59 -14.27
C PHE A 124 6.42 12.99 -14.85
N ASP A 125 5.19 13.32 -15.25
CA ASP A 125 4.83 14.69 -15.62
C ASP A 125 4.95 15.65 -14.42
N CYS A 126 4.58 15.19 -13.23
CA CYS A 126 4.68 15.97 -11.98
C CYS A 126 6.08 15.98 -11.34
N GLN A 127 6.96 15.04 -11.70
CA GLN A 127 8.24 14.83 -11.02
C GLN A 127 9.14 16.09 -10.99
N PRO A 128 9.27 16.88 -12.08
CA PRO A 128 10.04 18.12 -12.05
C PRO A 128 9.49 19.14 -11.04
N LEU A 129 8.16 19.24 -10.94
CA LEU A 129 7.49 20.14 -10.00
C LEU A 129 7.75 19.74 -8.55
N PHE A 130 7.64 18.45 -8.24
CA PHE A 130 8.00 17.93 -6.92
C PHE A 130 9.46 18.25 -6.58
N ARG A 131 10.38 18.04 -7.53
CA ARG A 131 11.81 18.31 -7.32
C ARG A 131 12.08 19.79 -7.02
N ALA A 132 11.45 20.70 -7.77
CA ALA A 132 11.58 22.14 -7.53
C ALA A 132 11.02 22.53 -6.16
N PHE A 133 9.81 22.06 -5.84
CA PHE A 133 9.18 22.32 -4.55
C PHE A 133 10.02 21.83 -3.36
N PHE A 134 10.59 20.62 -3.44
CA PHE A 134 11.45 20.10 -2.39
C PHE A 134 12.78 20.83 -2.28
N HIS A 135 13.32 21.33 -3.40
CA HIS A 135 14.52 22.15 -3.38
C HIS A 135 14.27 23.45 -2.60
N ASP A 136 13.19 24.17 -2.91
CA ASP A 136 12.86 25.46 -2.28
C ASP A 136 12.49 25.35 -0.79
N LEU A 137 12.10 24.16 -0.32
CA LEU A 137 11.82 23.91 1.10
C LEU A 137 13.05 23.60 1.93
N LEU A 138 14.08 23.02 1.31
CA LEU A 138 15.26 22.50 1.99
C LEU A 138 16.49 23.42 1.85
N PHE A 139 16.43 24.39 0.94
CA PHE A 139 17.47 25.37 0.63
C PHE A 139 16.86 26.76 0.57
#